data_AF-A0A0G4MKS1-F1
#
_entry.id   AF-A0A0G4MKS1-F1
#
_cell.length_a   1.000
_cell.length_b   1.000
_cell.length_c   1.000
_cell.angle_alpha   90.00
_cell.angle_beta   90.00
_cell.angle_gamma   90.00
#
_symmetry.space_group_name_H-M   'P 1'
#
loop_
_entity.id
_entity.type
_entity.pdbx_description
1 polymer ?
#
loop_
_entity_poly.entity_id
_entity_poly.type
_entity_poly.pdbx_seq_one_letter_code
_entity_poly.pdbx_strand_id
1 'polypeptide(L)'
;MITSGGLGTMGFGLPAAIGAKVAQPDALVIDIDGDASFNMTLTELSTAAQFNIGVKVIVLNNEEQGMVTQWQNLFYEDRYAHTHSVNPDFQKLSDAMGVQSRRLEKPEEIQEALRWLIES
;
A
#
# COMPACT_ATOMS: atom_id res chain seq x y z
N MET A 1 -6.03 -15.10 -2.70
CA MET A 1 -5.56 -14.09 -1.73
C MET A 1 -4.19 -14.52 -1.24
N ILE A 2 -3.19 -13.65 -1.32
CA ILE A 2 -1.82 -13.90 -0.84
C ILE A 2 -1.57 -12.88 0.27
N THR A 3 -1.27 -13.34 1.49
CA THR A 3 -1.04 -12.46 2.65
C THR A 3 -0.18 -13.15 3.71
N SER A 4 0.56 -12.38 4.51
CA SER A 4 1.36 -12.88 5.62
C SER A 4 0.48 -13.09 6.86
N GLY A 5 -0.11 -14.28 6.99
CA GLY A 5 -1.01 -14.59 8.10
C GLY A 5 -0.30 -14.97 9.40
N GLY A 6 0.47 -16.06 9.39
CA GLY A 6 1.03 -16.62 10.62
C GLY A 6 2.06 -15.72 11.32
N LEU A 7 2.93 -15.06 10.55
CA LEU A 7 3.93 -14.12 11.09
C LEU A 7 3.43 -12.67 11.13
N GLY A 8 2.45 -12.30 10.29
CA GLY A 8 1.92 -10.93 10.27
C GLY A 8 2.93 -9.88 9.82
N THR A 9 3.80 -10.20 8.86
CA THR A 9 4.90 -9.31 8.44
C THR A 9 4.37 -8.10 7.67
N MET A 10 4.55 -6.90 8.22
CA MET A 10 4.35 -5.63 7.53
C MET A 10 5.42 -5.42 6.43
N GLY A 11 5.09 -4.71 5.35
CA GLY A 11 5.94 -4.60 4.16
C GLY A 11 5.89 -5.82 3.23
N PHE A 12 5.02 -6.79 3.51
CA PHE A 12 4.88 -7.98 2.67
C PHE A 12 4.17 -7.69 1.34
N GLY A 13 3.22 -6.74 1.33
CA GLY A 13 2.28 -6.50 0.22
C GLY A 13 2.97 -6.31 -1.13
N LEU A 14 3.73 -5.21 -1.25
CA LEU A 14 4.40 -4.84 -2.50
C LEU A 14 5.32 -5.92 -3.08
N PRO A 15 6.33 -6.47 -2.35
CA PRO A 15 7.19 -7.50 -2.92
C PRO A 15 6.44 -8.80 -3.25
N ALA A 16 5.43 -9.18 -2.47
CA ALA A 16 4.61 -10.35 -2.79
C ALA A 16 3.77 -10.14 -4.05
N ALA A 17 3.21 -8.93 -4.25
CA ALA A 17 2.47 -8.56 -5.46
C ALA A 17 3.38 -8.58 -6.69
N ILE A 18 4.61 -8.06 -6.59
CA ILE A 18 5.60 -8.13 -7.68
C ILE A 18 5.86 -9.58 -8.06
N GLY A 19 6.17 -10.45 -7.08
CA GLY A 19 6.38 -11.88 -7.33
C GLY A 19 5.16 -12.58 -7.95
N ALA A 20 3.97 -12.28 -7.45
CA ALA A 20 2.72 -12.83 -7.97
C ALA A 20 2.46 -12.40 -9.42
N LYS A 21 2.73 -11.14 -9.77
CA LYS A 21 2.57 -10.61 -11.14
C LYS A 21 3.59 -11.21 -12.10
N VAL A 22 4.82 -11.47 -11.65
CA VAL A 22 5.82 -12.22 -12.44
C VAL A 22 5.36 -13.67 -12.67
N ALA A 23 4.78 -14.32 -11.65
CA ALA A 23 4.30 -15.70 -11.76
C ALA A 23 3.03 -15.82 -12.62
N GLN A 24 2.21 -14.77 -12.68
CA GLN A 24 0.97 -14.70 -13.48
C GLN A 24 0.90 -13.36 -14.24
N PRO A 25 1.62 -13.22 -15.38
CA PRO A 25 1.74 -11.95 -16.09
C PRO A 25 0.40 -11.36 -16.57
N ASP A 26 -0.56 -12.21 -16.92
CA ASP A 26 -1.87 -11.77 -17.44
C ASP A 26 -2.89 -11.49 -16.33
N ALA A 27 -2.60 -11.86 -15.07
CA ALA A 27 -3.52 -11.65 -13.97
C ALA A 27 -3.52 -10.18 -13.51
N LEU A 28 -4.69 -9.66 -13.13
CA LEU A 28 -4.79 -8.42 -12.37
C LEU A 28 -4.31 -8.69 -10.94
N VAL A 29 -3.15 -8.12 -10.59
CA VAL A 29 -2.58 -8.24 -9.23
C VAL A 29 -2.69 -6.89 -8.54
N ILE A 30 -3.45 -6.87 -7.45
CA ILE A 30 -3.69 -5.68 -6.63
C ILE A 30 -3.11 -5.93 -5.24
N ASP A 31 -2.18 -5.08 -4.84
CA ASP A 31 -1.71 -4.91 -3.47
C ASP A 31 -2.63 -3.91 -2.75
N ILE A 32 -3.27 -4.35 -1.67
CA ILE A 32 -4.05 -3.49 -0.78
C ILE A 32 -3.23 -3.38 0.50
N ASP A 33 -2.59 -2.24 0.68
CA ASP A 33 -1.60 -2.04 1.73
C ASP A 33 -2.02 -0.89 2.68
N GLY A 34 -1.57 -0.97 3.92
CA GLY A 34 -1.65 0.14 4.87
C GLY A 34 -0.45 1.07 4.69
N ASP A 35 -0.62 2.35 4.99
CA ASP A 35 0.47 3.34 4.95
C ASP A 35 1.70 2.92 5.77
N ALA A 36 1.52 2.49 7.03
CA ALA A 36 2.63 2.06 7.88
C ALA A 36 3.33 0.80 7.34
N SER A 37 2.57 -0.12 6.74
CA SER A 37 3.11 -1.33 6.11
C SER A 37 3.88 -1.01 4.84
N PHE A 38 3.31 -0.20 3.96
CA PHE A 38 3.91 0.22 2.70
C PHE A 38 5.24 0.93 2.92
N ASN A 39 5.34 1.77 3.96
CA ASN A 39 6.58 2.46 4.33
C ASN A 39 7.77 1.53 4.61
N MET A 40 7.54 0.26 4.95
CA MET A 40 8.65 -0.67 5.23
C MET A 40 9.43 -1.06 3.97
N THR A 41 8.76 -1.15 2.82
CA THR A 41 9.32 -1.75 1.59
C THR A 41 9.00 -0.98 0.32
N LEU A 42 8.51 0.26 0.43
CA LEU A 42 8.15 1.13 -0.70
C LEU A 42 9.25 1.32 -1.76
N THR A 43 10.51 1.02 -1.43
CA THR A 43 11.64 1.07 -2.37
C THR A 43 11.46 0.10 -3.53
N GLU A 44 10.70 -0.98 -3.36
CA GLU A 44 10.43 -1.98 -4.40
C GLU A 44 9.52 -1.45 -5.53
N LEU A 45 8.96 -0.23 -5.40
CA LEU A 45 8.35 0.46 -6.54
C LEU A 45 9.36 0.64 -7.67
N SER A 46 10.63 0.92 -7.34
CA SER A 46 11.70 1.02 -8.34
C SER A 46 11.96 -0.32 -9.04
N THR A 47 11.86 -1.44 -8.33
CA THR A 47 11.95 -2.79 -8.89
C THR A 47 10.81 -3.04 -9.87
N ALA A 48 9.57 -2.73 -9.49
CA ALA A 48 8.42 -2.86 -10.38
C ALA A 48 8.59 -2.02 -11.66
N ALA A 49 9.05 -0.78 -11.53
CA ALA A 49 9.30 0.10 -12.67
C ALA A 49 10.45 -0.41 -13.57
N GLN A 50 11.59 -0.78 -12.98
CA GLN A 50 12.77 -1.26 -13.70
C GLN A 50 12.46 -2.47 -14.59
N PHE A 51 11.63 -3.39 -14.09
CA PHE A 51 11.28 -4.62 -14.80
C PHE A 51 9.93 -4.54 -15.52
N ASN A 52 9.30 -3.36 -15.57
CA ASN A 52 8.00 -3.12 -16.19
C ASN A 52 6.91 -4.11 -15.70
N ILE A 53 6.84 -4.30 -14.39
CA ILE A 53 5.91 -5.23 -13.74
C ILE A 53 4.65 -4.46 -13.34
N GLY A 54 3.57 -4.65 -14.10
CA GLY A 54 2.29 -3.93 -13.93
C GLY A 54 1.45 -4.35 -12.72
N VAL A 55 2.00 -4.29 -11.50
CA VAL A 55 1.24 -4.42 -10.24
C VAL A 55 0.42 -3.16 -9.98
N LYS A 56 -0.74 -3.32 -9.34
CA LYS A 56 -1.58 -2.21 -8.88
C LYS A 56 -1.46 -2.09 -7.37
N VAL A 57 -1.21 -0.90 -6.84
CA VAL A 57 -1.04 -0.68 -5.40
C VAL A 57 -2.09 0.31 -4.91
N ILE A 58 -2.79 -0.04 -3.84
CA ILE A 58 -3.73 0.83 -3.14
C ILE A 58 -3.20 1.00 -1.71
N VAL A 59 -2.76 2.21 -1.39
CA VAL A 59 -2.36 2.56 -0.02
C VAL A 59 -3.55 3.18 0.70
N LEU A 60 -4.03 2.53 1.74
CA LEU A 60 -5.03 3.09 2.66
C LEU A 60 -4.32 3.99 3.66
N ASN A 61 -4.27 5.28 3.35
CA ASN A 61 -3.57 6.28 4.15
C ASN A 61 -4.47 6.90 5.23
N ASN A 62 -4.54 6.24 6.40
CA ASN A 62 -5.19 6.77 7.60
C ASN A 62 -4.22 7.47 8.56
N GLU A 63 -2.93 7.58 8.20
CA GLU A 63 -1.88 8.28 8.97
C GLU A 63 -1.60 7.68 10.36
N GLU A 64 -1.89 6.39 10.54
CA GLU A 64 -1.73 5.68 11.81
C GLU A 64 -1.46 4.19 11.62
N GLN A 65 -0.85 3.56 12.62
CA GLN A 65 -0.83 2.10 12.75
C GLN A 65 -2.20 1.63 13.25
N GLY A 66 -3.23 1.72 12.40
CA GLY A 66 -4.65 1.61 12.76
C GLY A 66 -5.02 0.37 13.57
N MET A 67 -4.39 -0.77 13.28
CA MET A 67 -4.59 -1.99 14.08
C MET A 67 -4.08 -1.80 15.51
N VAL A 68 -2.92 -1.19 15.72
CA VAL A 68 -2.38 -0.98 17.07
C VAL A 68 -3.14 0.12 17.81
N THR A 69 -3.52 1.20 17.13
CA THR A 69 -4.33 2.29 17.73
C THR A 69 -5.71 1.79 18.15
N GLN A 70 -6.35 0.92 17.37
CA GLN A 70 -7.61 0.27 17.76
C GLN A 70 -7.51 -0.43 19.12
N TRP A 71 -6.45 -1.20 19.36
CA TRP A 71 -6.24 -1.87 20.65
C TRP A 71 -5.87 -0.89 21.77
N GLN A 72 -5.13 0.18 21.46
CA GLN A 72 -4.84 1.24 22.41
C GLN A 72 -6.12 1.96 22.88
N ASN A 73 -7.07 2.19 21.98
CA ASN A 73 -8.37 2.77 22.33
C ASN A 73 -9.18 1.83 23.22
N LEU A 74 -9.28 0.56 22.82
CA LEU A 74 -10.11 -0.43 23.51
C LEU A 74 -9.59 -0.81 24.90
N PHE A 75 -8.28 -0.89 25.09
CA PHE A 75 -7.67 -1.51 26.27
C PHE A 75 -6.69 -0.63 27.04
N TYR A 76 -6.28 0.52 26.48
CA TYR A 76 -5.27 1.40 27.06
C TYR A 76 -5.71 2.87 27.14
N GLU A 77 -7.03 3.12 27.18
CA GLU A 77 -7.62 4.44 27.44
C GLU A 77 -7.08 5.54 26.49
N ASP A 78 -7.08 5.24 25.18
CA ASP A 78 -6.64 6.16 24.13
C ASP A 78 -5.17 6.65 24.28
N ARG A 79 -4.32 5.86 24.96
CA ARG A 79 -2.89 6.16 25.11
C ARG A 79 -2.10 5.69 23.89
N TYR A 80 -1.96 6.57 22.91
CA TYR A 80 -1.21 6.29 21.68
C TYR A 80 0.32 6.29 21.87
N ALA A 81 0.89 5.12 22.10
CA ALA A 81 2.33 4.95 22.31
C ALA A 81 3.07 4.64 20.99
N HIS A 82 3.60 5.68 20.33
CA HIS A 82 4.44 5.58 19.13
C HIS A 82 3.80 4.87 17.92
N THR A 83 2.47 4.98 17.79
CA THR A 83 1.67 4.35 16.74
C THR A 83 1.36 5.24 15.55
N HIS A 84 1.95 6.44 15.50
CA HIS A 84 1.79 7.39 14.39
C HIS A 84 3.16 7.68 13.79
N SER A 85 3.38 7.19 12.56
CA SER A 85 4.57 7.50 11.76
C SER A 85 4.27 8.64 10.79
N VAL A 86 5.29 9.43 10.45
CA VAL A 86 5.16 10.47 9.42
C VAL A 86 5.26 9.81 8.04
N ASN A 87 4.21 9.91 7.25
CA ASN A 87 4.20 9.40 5.88
C ASN A 87 4.92 10.36 4.91
N PRO A 88 5.61 9.84 3.89
CA PRO A 88 6.07 10.66 2.79
C PRO A 88 4.89 11.13 1.93
N ASP A 89 5.15 12.09 1.06
CA ASP A 89 4.25 12.40 -0.04
C ASP A 89 4.30 11.24 -1.05
N PHE A 90 3.32 10.32 -0.96
CA PHE A 90 3.28 9.12 -1.79
C PHE A 90 3.19 9.42 -3.30
N GLN A 91 2.65 10.58 -3.70
CA GLN A 91 2.63 10.96 -5.11
C GLN A 91 4.03 11.33 -5.62
N LYS A 92 4.75 12.17 -4.86
CA LYS A 92 6.15 12.52 -5.19
C LYS A 92 7.08 11.31 -5.11
N LEU A 93 6.86 10.42 -4.14
CA LEU A 93 7.57 9.16 -4.04
C LEU A 93 7.35 8.31 -5.30
N SER A 94 6.09 8.14 -5.72
CA SER A 94 5.76 7.35 -6.92
C SER A 94 6.38 7.95 -8.18
N ASP A 95 6.31 9.28 -8.33
CA ASP A 95 6.95 10.01 -9.43
C ASP A 95 8.47 9.79 -9.45
N ALA A 96 9.14 9.89 -8.29
CA ALA A 96 10.57 9.62 -8.15
C ALA A 96 10.96 8.17 -8.47
N MET A 97 10.04 7.22 -8.27
CA MET A 97 10.23 5.81 -8.61
C MET A 97 9.81 5.46 -10.05
N GLY A 98 9.31 6.45 -10.83
CA GLY A 98 8.86 6.24 -12.21
C GLY A 98 7.51 5.52 -12.33
N VAL A 99 6.66 5.62 -11.30
CA VAL A 99 5.35 4.95 -11.24
C VAL A 99 4.23 5.98 -11.24
N GLN A 100 3.21 5.75 -12.07
CA GLN A 100 2.01 6.59 -12.10
C GLN A 100 1.23 6.47 -10.79
N SER A 101 0.73 7.59 -10.27
CA SER A 101 -0.07 7.62 -9.05
C SER A 101 -1.24 8.59 -9.14
N ARG A 102 -2.29 8.31 -8.37
CA ARG A 102 -3.39 9.24 -8.08
C ARG A 102 -3.64 9.24 -6.58
N ARG A 103 -3.92 10.43 -6.03
CA ARG A 103 -4.39 10.62 -4.65
C ARG A 103 -5.89 10.90 -4.68
N LEU A 104 -6.62 10.25 -3.78
CA LEU A 104 -8.05 10.44 -3.60
C LEU A 104 -8.30 11.02 -2.22
N GLU A 105 -9.19 12.00 -2.15
CA GLU A 105 -9.60 12.60 -0.87
C GLU A 105 -11.11 12.55 -0.68
N LYS A 106 -11.88 12.36 -1.76
CA LYS A 106 -13.33 12.40 -1.73
C LYS A 106 -13.95 11.05 -2.12
N PRO A 107 -14.99 10.58 -1.40
CA PRO A 107 -15.65 9.31 -1.73
C PRO A 107 -16.21 9.25 -3.15
N GLU A 108 -16.63 10.38 -3.72
CA GLU A 108 -17.24 10.41 -5.06
C GLU A 108 -16.23 10.08 -6.17
N GLU A 109 -14.93 10.20 -5.90
CA GLU A 109 -13.84 9.97 -6.86
C GLU A 109 -13.48 8.47 -6.99
N ILE A 110 -13.94 7.62 -6.05
CA ILE A 110 -13.53 6.21 -5.93
C ILE A 110 -13.81 5.42 -7.21
N GLN A 111 -15.01 5.56 -7.79
CA GLN A 111 -15.41 4.78 -8.95
C GLN A 111 -14.55 5.08 -10.18
N GLU A 112 -14.21 6.36 -10.39
CA GLU A 112 -13.36 6.77 -11.50
C GLU A 112 -11.91 6.31 -11.29
N ALA A 113 -11.38 6.48 -10.08
CA ALA A 113 -10.03 6.09 -9.77
C ALA A 113 -9.78 4.58 -9.88
N LEU A 114 -10.73 3.75 -9.42
CA LEU A 114 -10.61 2.30 -9.55
C LEU A 114 -10.63 1.85 -11.01
N ARG A 115 -11.46 2.49 -11.86
CA ARG A 115 -11.41 2.24 -13.32
C ARG A 115 -10.04 2.58 -13.89
N TRP A 116 -9.54 3.79 -13.60
CA TRP A 116 -8.21 4.20 -14.03
C TRP A 116 -7.13 3.21 -13.58
N LEU A 117 -7.15 2.79 -12.31
CA LEU A 117 -6.15 1.88 -11.74
C LEU A 117 -6.11 0.54 -12.48
N ILE A 118 -7.28 -0.01 -12.83
CA ILE A 118 -7.40 -1.34 -13.44
C ILE A 118 -7.11 -1.30 -14.95
N GLU A 119 -7.46 -0.21 -15.62
CA GLU A 119 -7.36 -0.07 -17.08
C GLU A 119 -6.02 0.52 -17.56
N SER A 120 -5.26 1.18 -16.69
CA SER A 120 -3.98 1.83 -17.04
C SER A 120 -2.78 0.89 -17.10
#